data_AF-A0A838LKS8-F1
#
_entry.id   AF-A0A838LKS8-F1
#
_cell.length_a   1.000
_cell.length_b   1.000
_cell.length_c   1.000
_cell.angle_alpha   90.00
_cell.angle_beta   90.00
_cell.angle_gamma   90.00
#
_symmetry.space_group_name_H-M   'P 1'
#
loop_
_entity.id
_entity.type
_entity.pdbx_description
1 polymer ?
#
loop_
_entity_poly.entity_id
_entity_poly.type
_entity_poly.pdbx_seq_one_letter_code
_entity_poly.pdbx_strand_id
1 'polypeptide(L)'
;MSTTKHTAGAFDIRNIIGGLIGLYGVILTLMGIFGDKELDKTGGVNANLWAGLGMVVFGAGFLLWARLRPVVVPASHDDQSTAG
;
A
#
# COMPACT_ATOMS: atom_id res chain seq x y z
N MET A 1 6.87 1.67 35.07
CA MET A 1 6.31 0.59 34.23
C MET A 1 6.05 1.17 32.84
N SER A 2 7.00 1.04 31.92
CA SER A 2 6.88 1.57 30.56
C SER A 2 6.04 0.60 29.73
N THR A 3 4.78 0.93 29.50
CA THR A 3 3.87 0.19 28.62
C THR A 3 4.43 0.19 27.20
N THR A 4 5.06 -0.90 26.79
CA THR A 4 5.51 -1.10 25.41
C THR A 4 4.27 -1.24 24.53
N LYS A 5 3.85 -0.14 23.87
CA LYS A 5 2.77 -0.17 22.87
C LYS A 5 3.23 -1.03 21.68
N HIS A 6 2.83 -2.29 21.64
CA HIS A 6 3.07 -3.13 20.48
C HIS A 6 2.15 -2.69 19.34
N THR A 7 2.68 -1.90 18.42
CA THR A 7 1.96 -1.46 17.25
C THR A 7 1.96 -2.61 16.25
N ALA A 8 0.86 -3.36 16.16
CA ALA A 8 0.66 -4.28 15.03
C ALA A 8 0.51 -3.55 13.68
N GLY A 9 0.59 -2.21 13.67
CA GLY A 9 0.38 -1.34 12.52
C GLY A 9 1.40 -1.50 11.39
N ALA A 10 2.52 -2.19 11.59
CA ALA A 10 3.42 -2.55 10.49
C ALA A 10 2.78 -3.56 9.51
N PHE A 11 1.78 -4.34 9.96
CA PHE A 11 1.04 -5.32 9.15
C PHE A 11 -0.39 -4.83 8.81
N ASP A 12 -0.59 -3.52 8.66
CA ASP A 12 -1.84 -3.00 8.13
C ASP A 12 -1.96 -3.36 6.64
N ILE A 13 -3.04 -4.05 6.28
CA ILE A 13 -3.31 -4.46 4.89
C ILE A 13 -3.31 -3.27 3.92
N ARG A 14 -3.65 -2.06 4.39
CA ARG A 14 -3.65 -0.84 3.56
C ARG A 14 -2.24 -0.41 3.19
N ASN A 15 -1.26 -0.62 4.06
CA ASN A 15 0.15 -0.38 3.75
C ASN A 15 0.68 -1.40 2.73
N ILE A 16 0.31 -2.68 2.89
CA ILE A 16 0.74 -3.75 1.99
C ILE A 16 0.14 -3.54 0.59
N ILE A 17 -1.19 -3.38 0.50
CA ILE A 17 -1.89 -3.16 -0.76
C ILE A 17 -1.45 -1.83 -1.40
N GLY A 18 -1.41 -0.75 -0.62
CA GLY A 18 -1.00 0.57 -1.11
C GLY A 18 0.45 0.58 -1.62
N GLY A 19 1.36 -0.08 -0.91
CA GLY A 19 2.76 -0.22 -1.32
C GLY A 19 2.93 -1.06 -2.59
N LEU A 20 2.26 -2.20 -2.68
CA LEU A 20 2.31 -3.06 -3.86
C LEU A 20 1.73 -2.36 -5.10
N ILE A 21 0.53 -1.78 -4.97
CA ILE A 21 -0.10 -1.04 -6.08
C ILE A 21 0.76 0.16 -6.48
N GLY A 22 1.27 0.92 -5.51
CA GLY A 22 2.15 2.06 -5.77
C GLY A 22 3.43 1.64 -6.51
N LEU A 23 4.08 0.56 -6.07
CA LEU A 23 5.30 0.04 -6.71
C LEU A 23 5.03 -0.40 -8.16
N TYR A 24 3.98 -1.18 -8.40
CA TYR A 24 3.60 -1.59 -9.76
C TYR A 24 3.21 -0.39 -10.62
N GLY A 25 2.52 0.60 -10.04
CA GLY A 25 2.17 1.85 -10.72
C GLY A 25 3.41 2.62 -11.17
N VAL A 26 4.44 2.71 -10.33
CA VAL A 26 5.72 3.33 -10.69
C VAL A 26 6.38 2.55 -11.82
N ILE A 27 6.46 1.22 -11.74
CA ILE A 27 7.04 0.38 -12.80
C ILE A 27 6.32 0.61 -14.14
N LEU A 28 4.99 0.58 -14.15
CA LEU A 28 4.20 0.80 -15.36
C LEU A 28 4.33 2.22 -15.90
N THR A 29 4.42 3.21 -15.03
CA THR A 29 4.67 4.61 -15.43
C THR A 29 6.04 4.74 -16.10
N LEU A 30 7.08 4.13 -15.52
CA LEU A 30 8.42 4.10 -16.11
C LEU A 30 8.44 3.36 -17.44
N MET A 31 7.75 2.22 -17.55
CA MET A 31 7.57 1.51 -18.83
C MET A 31 6.83 2.36 -19.86
N GLY A 32 5.83 3.15 -19.44
CA GLY A 32 5.12 4.08 -20.32
C GLY A 32 5.98 5.24 -20.81
N ILE A 33 6.91 5.74 -19.98
CA ILE A 33 7.78 6.87 -20.33
C ILE A 33 8.98 6.42 -21.16
N PHE A 34 9.66 5.37 -20.70
CA PHE A 34 10.97 4.94 -21.21
C PHE A 34 10.93 3.67 -22.06
N GLY A 35 9.87 2.87 -21.94
CA GLY A 35 9.73 1.62 -22.69
C GLY A 35 9.13 1.84 -24.08
N ASP A 36 9.33 0.84 -24.94
CA ASP A 36 8.69 0.79 -26.25
C ASP A 36 7.17 0.72 -26.08
N LYS A 37 6.48 1.66 -26.73
CA LYS A 37 5.04 1.82 -26.59
C LYS A 37 4.35 0.86 -27.55
N GLU A 38 3.65 -0.14 -27.04
CA GLU A 38 2.80 -1.03 -27.84
C GLU A 38 1.48 -0.33 -28.25
N LEU A 39 1.58 0.80 -28.95
CA LEU A 39 0.43 1.63 -29.36
C LEU A 39 -0.53 0.91 -30.32
N ASP A 40 -0.02 -0.07 -31.07
CA ASP A 40 -0.78 -0.84 -32.05
C ASP A 40 -1.86 -1.70 -31.40
N LYS A 41 -1.64 -2.16 -30.16
CA LYS A 41 -2.62 -2.98 -29.42
C LYS A 41 -3.65 -2.15 -28.66
N THR A 42 -3.45 -0.84 -28.57
CA THR A 42 -4.19 0.05 -27.67
C THR A 42 -4.89 1.19 -28.42
N GLY A 43 -4.80 1.23 -29.75
CA GLY A 43 -5.44 2.28 -30.55
C GLY A 43 -4.75 3.64 -30.42
N GLY A 44 -3.42 3.66 -30.26
CA GLY A 44 -2.63 4.90 -30.23
C GLY A 44 -2.41 5.50 -28.85
N VAL A 45 -2.96 4.91 -27.77
CA VAL A 45 -2.75 5.39 -26.39
C VAL A 45 -1.78 4.52 -25.62
N ASN A 46 -0.95 5.12 -24.77
CA ASN A 46 -0.01 4.34 -23.97
C ASN A 46 -0.72 3.73 -22.74
N ALA A 47 -1.13 2.47 -22.83
CA ALA A 47 -1.83 1.77 -21.76
C ALA A 47 -0.99 1.67 -20.48
N ASN A 48 0.32 1.39 -20.59
CA ASN A 48 1.21 1.29 -19.43
C ASN A 48 1.27 2.62 -18.67
N LEU A 49 1.34 3.75 -19.38
CA LEU A 49 1.38 5.07 -18.76
C LEU A 49 0.07 5.41 -18.03
N TRP A 50 -1.08 5.19 -18.67
CA TRP A 50 -2.38 5.48 -18.06
C TRP A 50 -2.69 4.56 -16.87
N ALA A 51 -2.42 3.25 -17.01
CA ALA A 51 -2.57 2.29 -15.93
C ALA A 51 -1.61 2.62 -14.77
N GLY A 52 -0.34 2.90 -15.08
CA GLY A 52 0.66 3.29 -14.10
C GLY A 52 0.26 4.53 -13.31
N LEU A 53 -0.16 5.59 -13.99
CA LEU A 53 -0.58 6.83 -13.35
C LEU A 53 -1.80 6.61 -12.43
N GLY A 54 -2.79 5.85 -12.88
CA GLY A 54 -3.95 5.48 -12.06
C GLY A 54 -3.56 4.71 -10.80
N MET A 55 -2.65 3.74 -10.93
CA MET A 55 -2.14 2.96 -9.81
C MET A 55 -1.32 3.82 -8.83
N VAL A 56 -0.50 4.76 -9.32
CA VAL A 56 0.25 5.68 -8.46
C VAL A 56 -0.68 6.54 -7.61
N VAL A 57 -1.71 7.13 -8.24
CA VAL A 57 -2.70 7.96 -7.53
C VAL A 57 -3.45 7.12 -6.47
N PHE A 58 -3.90 5.92 -6.85
CA PHE A 58 -4.63 5.04 -5.94
C PHE A 58 -3.76 4.53 -4.78
N GLY A 59 -2.53 4.10 -5.06
CA GLY A 59 -1.56 3.65 -4.07
C GLY A 59 -1.19 4.76 -3.09
N ALA A 60 -0.95 5.98 -3.59
CA ALA A 60 -0.70 7.15 -2.75
C ALA A 60 -1.89 7.46 -1.84
N GLY A 61 -3.14 7.34 -2.35
CA GLY A 61 -4.35 7.48 -1.55
C GLY A 61 -4.44 6.45 -0.41
N PHE A 62 -4.11 5.19 -0.68
CA PHE A 62 -4.09 4.12 0.34
C PHE A 62 -3.04 4.37 1.42
N LEU A 63 -1.82 4.74 1.02
CA LEU A 63 -0.74 5.05 1.96
C LEU A 63 -1.07 6.29 2.80
N LEU A 64 -1.63 7.33 2.19
CA LEU A 64 -2.09 8.53 2.90
C LEU A 64 -3.19 8.18 3.91
N TRP A 65 -4.16 7.36 3.52
CA TRP A 65 -5.23 6.94 4.41
C TRP A 65 -4.74 6.07 5.58
N ALA A 66 -3.83 5.12 5.31
CA ALA A 66 -3.19 4.32 6.35
C ALA A 66 -2.44 5.21 7.35
N ARG A 67 -1.74 6.24 6.84
CA ARG A 67 -1.01 7.22 7.65
C ARG A 67 -1.92 8.13 8.49
N LEU A 68 -3.12 8.46 7.99
CA LEU A 68 -4.12 9.27 8.69
C LEU A 68 -4.95 8.47 9.71
N ARG A 69 -5.17 7.17 9.47
CA ARG A 69 -5.92 6.29 10.39
C ARG A 69 -5.11 5.04 10.75
N PRO A 70 -4.07 5.16 11.59
CA PRO A 70 -3.27 4.01 12.01
C PRO A 70 -4.11 3.03 12.84
N VAL A 71 -4.01 1.72 12.54
CA VAL A 71 -4.62 0.66 13.36
C VAL A 71 -3.77 0.45 14.61
N VAL A 72 -4.38 0.68 15.78
CA VAL A 72 -3.76 0.41 17.08
C VAL A 72 -4.34 -0.89 17.60
N VAL A 73 -3.51 -1.93 17.71
CA VAL A 73 -3.89 -3.17 18.41
C VAL A 73 -3.58 -2.97 19.89
N PRO A 74 -4.57 -3.04 20.79
CA PRO A 74 -4.31 -3.02 22.22
C PRO A 74 -3.56 -4.29 22.61
N ALA A 75 -2.50 -4.15 23.40
CA ALA A 75 -1.80 -5.29 23.98
C ALA A 75 -2.78 -6.06 24.88
N SER A 76 -2.97 -7.35 24.61
CA SER A 76 -3.70 -8.25 25.49
C SER A 76 -3.01 -8.25 26.85
N HIS A 77 -3.75 -7.87 27.89
CA HIS A 77 -3.37 -8.18 29.27
C HIS A 77 -3.51 -9.70 29.44
N ASP A 78 -2.40 -10.42 29.32
CA ASP A 78 -2.26 -11.79 29.80
C ASP A 78 -2.11 -11.77 31.33
N ASP A 79 -3.15 -11.30 32.02
CA ASP A 79 -3.23 -11.35 33.48
C ASP A 79 -4.60 -11.92 33.86
N GLN A 80 -4.68 -13.24 34.04
CA GLN A 80 -5.57 -14.02 34.93
C GLN A 80 -5.97 -15.37 34.31
N SER A 81 -5.04 -16.33 34.31
CA SER A 81 -5.39 -17.76 34.40
C SER A 81 -4.33 -18.50 35.23
N THR A 82 -4.04 -17.95 36.41
CA THR A 82 -3.26 -18.57 37.48
C THR A 82 -4.01 -18.41 38.81
N ALA A 83 -5.26 -18.88 38.88
CA ALA A 83 -5.94 -19.22 40.13
C ALA A 83 -7.21 -20.03 39.82
N GLY A 84 -7.23 -21.29 40.24
CA GLY A 84 -8.35 -22.23 40.13
C GLY A 84 -7.89 -23.66 40.27
#